data_AF-D2V5W9-F1
#
_entry.id   AF-D2V5W9-F1
#
_cell.length_a   1.000
_cell.length_b   1.000
_cell.length_c   1.000
_cell.angle_alpha   90.00
_cell.angle_beta   90.00
_cell.angle_gamma   90.00
#
_symmetry.space_group_name_H-M   'P 1'
#
loop_
_entity.id
_entity.type
_entity.pdbx_description
1 polymer ?
#
loop_
_entity_poly.entity_id
_entity_poly.type
_entity_poly.pdbx_seq_one_letter_code
_entity_poly.pdbx_strand_id
1 'polypeptide(L)'
;MSQQPSAETSVPSSSTTSEVVPKANPFHALPKVTKEQLLAGVEQSRLESILSKTHGLFPLLDDIKDLRTALKIVRNDLEALKQPFPYVEKHENNMAFFNYNYMTWFTFGDLSERKLDDEISEIRRAAYLFARECRGVCYDLETGACASRGLQKFFNVGEKPETEPTSIDFTENHIILDKMDGTMVCSILAKEPSLNDANKRLLRFRTKMGWVTDPSKLAEAFIYGSNDASQFPVIDMSNDEYRLSDSYTGKFKSFIEFSIYWIKKGYSPIFELVSPQNQIVLLYDHTSLVLLGIRNNYDGHYVSYEETRRSCEEFGVEYTKPLASLNSETNLENVLKFIKEQIGIEGFVIRFEPSGKMYKIKCSWYLELHSCKTDNKKISDTDIWWAVLQNTVDDIQSNLQTKEMKTELEDFVSNFWNALNSFCQKIIEKGTELREKYPTKKEYFAQGVLPLQKETNKLYSEFVSGYFDWEDDKVQEKVLTKLIKKLEPTVNTKKKVKNNVLQEIRECMEQVTEIKLNIFESKYLEEKKRYDETLKLRREQQSSSRPQIYDAEEQE
;
A
#
# COMPACT_ATOMS: atom_id res chain seq x y z
N MET A 1 -70.85 -5.27 -51.65
CA MET A 1 -70.29 -6.21 -52.64
C MET A 1 -68.83 -5.87 -52.82
N SER A 2 -67.96 -6.84 -52.51
CA SER A 2 -66.64 -7.11 -53.11
C SER A 2 -65.62 -5.99 -53.40
N GLN A 3 -64.50 -6.11 -52.67
CA GLN A 3 -63.08 -6.09 -53.10
C GLN A 3 -62.28 -4.77 -53.21
N GLN A 4 -61.35 -4.62 -52.25
CA GLN A 4 -60.00 -3.96 -52.21
C GLN A 4 -59.88 -2.47 -52.61
N PRO A 5 -58.89 -1.68 -52.09
CA PRO A 5 -57.51 -2.10 -51.72
C PRO A 5 -56.87 -1.39 -50.48
N SER A 6 -55.55 -1.62 -50.34
CA SER A 6 -54.52 -0.96 -49.50
C SER A 6 -54.10 -1.71 -48.23
N ALA A 7 -52.92 -2.34 -48.33
CA ALA A 7 -52.16 -2.89 -47.23
C ALA A 7 -51.21 -1.80 -46.72
N GLU A 8 -51.55 -1.20 -45.59
CA GLU A 8 -50.58 -0.50 -44.73
C GLU A 8 -50.03 -1.52 -43.74
N THR A 9 -48.74 -1.82 -43.85
CA THR A 9 -47.99 -2.60 -42.87
C THR A 9 -47.80 -1.75 -41.61
N SER A 10 -48.60 -2.03 -40.59
CA SER A 10 -48.40 -1.57 -39.22
C SER A 10 -47.24 -2.33 -38.59
N VAL A 11 -46.11 -1.64 -38.38
CA VAL A 11 -45.03 -2.11 -37.50
C VAL A 11 -45.42 -1.71 -36.08
N PRO A 12 -45.61 -2.65 -35.13
CA PRO A 12 -45.87 -2.31 -33.75
C PRO A 12 -44.61 -1.73 -33.12
N SER A 13 -44.76 -0.54 -32.52
CA SER A 13 -43.77 0.11 -31.67
C SER A 13 -43.43 -0.78 -30.47
N SER A 14 -42.33 -1.53 -30.54
CA SER A 14 -41.71 -2.13 -29.35
C SER A 14 -40.63 -1.18 -28.85
N SER A 15 -41.03 -0.22 -28.01
CA SER A 15 -40.14 0.46 -27.09
C SER A 15 -39.75 -0.53 -25.98
N THR A 16 -38.82 -1.44 -26.26
CA THR A 16 -38.08 -2.14 -25.20
C THR A 16 -36.90 -1.26 -24.83
N THR A 17 -37.15 -0.32 -23.93
CA THR A 17 -36.14 0.16 -23.00
C THR A 17 -35.51 -1.06 -22.36
N SER A 18 -34.32 -1.44 -22.83
CA SER A 18 -33.50 -2.40 -22.12
C SER A 18 -33.10 -1.73 -20.81
N GLU A 19 -33.89 -1.98 -19.76
CA GLU A 19 -33.45 -1.76 -18.39
C GLU A 19 -32.11 -2.48 -18.25
N VAL A 20 -31.04 -1.69 -18.15
CA VAL A 20 -29.74 -2.18 -17.72
C VAL A 20 -29.92 -2.55 -16.26
N VAL A 21 -30.38 -3.78 -16.02
CA VAL A 21 -30.34 -4.40 -14.70
C VAL A 21 -28.88 -4.33 -14.24
N PRO A 22 -28.56 -3.70 -13.09
CA PRO A 22 -27.21 -3.71 -12.57
C PRO A 22 -26.83 -5.17 -12.28
N LYS A 23 -26.01 -5.76 -13.14
CA LYS A 23 -25.60 -7.16 -12.99
C LYS A 23 -24.64 -7.28 -11.80
N ALA A 24 -25.05 -8.15 -10.88
CA ALA A 24 -24.61 -8.35 -9.50
C ALA A 24 -23.12 -8.15 -9.18
N ASN A 25 -22.89 -7.47 -8.05
CA ASN A 25 -21.66 -7.41 -7.27
C ASN A 25 -21.34 -8.83 -6.71
N PRO A 26 -20.07 -9.27 -6.57
CA PRO A 26 -19.72 -10.59 -6.00
C PRO A 26 -20.29 -10.84 -4.59
N PHE A 27 -20.81 -9.80 -3.95
CA PHE A 27 -21.45 -9.81 -2.64
C PHE A 27 -22.77 -10.55 -2.52
N HIS A 28 -23.46 -10.89 -3.63
CA HIS A 28 -24.82 -11.47 -3.52
C HIS A 28 -24.88 -12.88 -2.94
N ALA A 29 -23.74 -13.54 -2.67
CA ALA A 29 -23.69 -14.86 -2.03
C ALA A 29 -22.98 -14.87 -0.66
N LEU A 30 -22.54 -13.72 -0.14
CA LEU A 30 -21.85 -13.67 1.16
C LEU A 30 -22.85 -13.72 2.33
N PRO A 31 -22.50 -14.37 3.45
CA PRO A 31 -23.34 -14.37 4.65
C PRO A 31 -23.60 -12.94 5.10
N LYS A 32 -24.85 -12.60 5.42
CA LYS A 32 -25.15 -11.33 6.08
C LYS A 32 -24.55 -11.37 7.49
N VAL A 33 -23.67 -10.41 7.78
CA VAL A 33 -23.10 -10.22 9.13
C VAL A 33 -24.16 -9.55 10.01
N THR A 34 -24.40 -10.06 11.21
CA THR A 34 -25.33 -9.43 12.15
C THR A 34 -24.65 -8.32 12.94
N LYS A 35 -25.45 -7.39 13.49
CA LYS A 35 -24.94 -6.30 14.34
C LYS A 35 -24.22 -6.85 15.57
N GLU A 36 -24.72 -7.92 16.16
CA GLU A 36 -24.13 -8.58 17.34
C GLU A 36 -22.76 -9.18 17.02
N GLN A 37 -22.62 -9.80 15.84
CA GLN A 37 -21.32 -10.29 15.38
C GLN A 37 -20.34 -9.14 15.17
N LEU A 38 -20.78 -8.08 14.49
CA LEU A 38 -19.95 -6.91 14.16
C LEU A 38 -19.46 -6.18 15.42
N LEU A 39 -20.31 -6.03 16.42
CA LEU A 39 -20.03 -5.28 17.66
C LEU A 39 -19.51 -6.16 18.80
N ALA A 40 -19.17 -7.43 18.55
CA ALA A 40 -18.67 -8.33 19.58
C ALA A 40 -17.45 -7.73 20.32
N GLY A 41 -17.61 -7.47 21.62
CA GLY A 41 -16.60 -6.88 22.49
C GLY A 41 -16.28 -5.41 22.21
N VAL A 42 -17.13 -4.68 21.49
CA VAL A 42 -17.01 -3.24 21.25
C VAL A 42 -17.81 -2.49 22.32
N GLU A 43 -17.17 -1.54 23.01
CA GLU A 43 -17.87 -0.67 23.96
C GLU A 43 -18.74 0.35 23.24
N GLN A 44 -19.97 0.56 23.73
CA GLN A 44 -20.93 1.49 23.13
C GLN A 44 -20.40 2.92 23.03
N SER A 45 -19.73 3.42 24.08
CA SER A 45 -19.13 4.76 24.08
C SER A 45 -18.02 4.93 23.02
N ARG A 46 -17.28 3.85 22.71
CA ARG A 46 -16.27 3.86 21.65
C ARG A 46 -16.89 3.83 20.26
N LEU A 47 -17.97 3.09 20.08
CA LEU A 47 -18.73 3.10 18.83
C LEU A 47 -19.26 4.50 18.53
N GLU A 48 -19.88 5.16 19.52
CA GLU A 48 -20.39 6.53 19.40
C GLU A 48 -19.27 7.51 19.03
N SER A 49 -18.08 7.37 19.63
CA SER A 49 -16.90 8.17 19.28
C SER A 49 -16.52 8.01 17.80
N ILE A 50 -16.38 6.76 17.31
CA ILE A 50 -16.00 6.47 15.91
C ILE A 50 -17.01 7.05 14.92
N LEU A 51 -18.31 6.88 15.19
CA LEU A 51 -19.37 7.40 14.32
C LEU A 51 -19.35 8.93 14.26
N SER A 52 -19.13 9.60 15.40
CA SER A 52 -19.01 11.07 15.46
C SER A 52 -17.78 11.64 14.74
N LYS A 53 -16.80 10.80 14.39
CA LYS A 53 -15.52 11.21 13.78
C LYS A 53 -15.43 10.93 12.28
N THR A 54 -16.51 10.43 11.66
CA THR A 54 -16.49 9.90 10.28
C THR A 54 -17.46 10.62 9.32
N HIS A 55 -17.62 11.93 9.49
CA HIS A 55 -18.48 12.77 8.64
C HIS A 55 -18.00 12.92 7.19
N GLY A 56 -16.70 12.73 6.93
CA GLY A 56 -16.07 12.92 5.62
C GLY A 56 -15.39 11.66 5.07
N LEU A 57 -14.45 11.86 4.13
CA LEU A 57 -13.58 10.80 3.62
C LEU A 57 -12.49 10.42 4.63
N PHE A 58 -12.10 11.36 5.49
CA PHE A 58 -11.03 11.17 6.47
C PHE A 58 -11.63 11.17 7.87
N PRO A 59 -11.32 10.15 8.70
CA PRO A 59 -11.69 10.17 10.10
C PRO A 59 -10.83 11.17 10.88
N LEU A 60 -11.39 11.73 11.95
CA LEU A 60 -10.62 12.49 12.95
C LEU A 60 -9.76 11.53 13.80
N LEU A 61 -8.46 11.82 13.93
CA LEU A 61 -7.48 10.96 14.62
C LEU A 61 -6.82 11.70 15.80
N ASP A 62 -7.47 11.66 16.96
CA ASP A 62 -7.03 12.22 18.24
C ASP A 62 -6.78 11.18 19.34
N ASP A 63 -7.38 9.99 19.26
CA ASP A 63 -7.20 8.89 20.20
C ASP A 63 -6.97 7.57 19.45
N ILE A 64 -5.80 6.96 19.66
CA ILE A 64 -5.40 5.64 19.16
C ILE A 64 -6.45 4.55 19.46
N LYS A 65 -7.19 4.68 20.57
CA LYS A 65 -8.22 3.71 20.96
C LYS A 65 -9.35 3.63 19.93
N ASP A 66 -9.68 4.73 19.27
CA ASP A 66 -10.74 4.72 18.25
C ASP A 66 -10.30 3.96 17.00
N LEU A 67 -9.03 4.09 16.58
CA LEU A 67 -8.48 3.25 15.50
C LEU A 67 -8.47 1.77 15.90
N ARG A 68 -8.02 1.43 17.12
CA ARG A 68 -8.02 0.04 17.60
C ARG A 68 -9.43 -0.54 17.68
N THR A 69 -10.41 0.23 18.13
CA THR A 69 -11.81 -0.19 18.15
C THR A 69 -12.36 -0.36 16.74
N ALA A 70 -12.08 0.56 15.82
CA ALA A 70 -12.46 0.41 14.41
C ALA A 70 -11.86 -0.86 13.79
N LEU A 71 -10.57 -1.14 14.04
CA LEU A 71 -9.92 -2.37 13.58
C LEU A 71 -10.51 -3.63 14.22
N LYS A 72 -11.02 -3.55 15.46
CA LYS A 72 -11.77 -4.66 16.07
C LYS A 72 -13.08 -4.93 15.34
N ILE A 73 -13.82 -3.88 14.96
CA ILE A 73 -15.03 -4.00 14.14
C ILE A 73 -14.69 -4.62 12.78
N VAL A 74 -13.63 -4.15 12.11
CA VAL A 74 -13.16 -4.72 10.83
C VAL A 74 -12.76 -6.18 10.99
N ARG A 75 -12.10 -6.55 12.10
CA ARG A 75 -11.77 -7.95 12.38
C ARG A 75 -13.02 -8.81 12.48
N ASN A 76 -14.00 -8.40 13.27
CA ASN A 76 -15.26 -9.11 13.43
C ASN A 76 -15.99 -9.28 12.08
N ASP A 77 -15.99 -8.23 11.25
CA ASP A 77 -16.59 -8.26 9.90
C ASP A 77 -15.89 -9.26 8.98
N LEU A 78 -14.55 -9.22 8.92
CA LEU A 78 -13.76 -10.14 8.10
C LEU A 78 -13.91 -11.59 8.60
N GLU A 79 -13.89 -11.83 9.91
CA GLU A 79 -14.12 -13.16 10.50
C GLU A 79 -15.49 -13.73 10.13
N ALA A 80 -16.55 -12.92 10.22
CA ALA A 80 -17.89 -13.34 9.82
C ALA A 80 -17.99 -13.66 8.31
N LEU A 81 -17.18 -12.99 7.49
CA LEU A 81 -17.03 -13.25 6.05
C LEU A 81 -16.00 -14.36 5.73
N LYS A 82 -15.37 -14.96 6.75
CA LYS A 82 -14.28 -15.94 6.63
C LYS A 82 -13.09 -15.41 5.81
N GLN A 83 -12.81 -14.12 5.96
CA GLN A 83 -11.72 -13.42 5.30
C GLN A 83 -10.54 -13.20 6.26
N PRO A 84 -9.32 -13.14 5.73
CA PRO A 84 -8.12 -12.97 6.55
C PRO A 84 -8.01 -11.53 7.07
N PHE A 85 -7.54 -11.33 8.30
CA PHE A 85 -7.31 -10.01 8.91
C PHE A 85 -5.87 -9.52 8.61
N PRO A 86 -5.68 -8.46 7.80
CA PRO A 86 -4.35 -8.09 7.29
C PRO A 86 -3.64 -6.99 8.08
N TYR A 87 -4.34 -6.34 9.01
CA TYR A 87 -3.85 -5.16 9.70
C TYR A 87 -2.88 -5.51 10.83
N VAL A 88 -1.84 -4.69 10.96
CA VAL A 88 -0.78 -4.87 11.94
C VAL A 88 -0.50 -3.57 12.69
N GLU A 89 -0.12 -3.74 13.95
CA GLU A 89 0.36 -2.69 14.83
C GLU A 89 1.79 -3.03 15.25
N LYS A 90 2.75 -2.14 14.98
CA LYS A 90 4.15 -2.28 15.42
C LYS A 90 4.47 -1.15 16.39
N HIS A 91 5.14 -1.47 17.49
CA HIS A 91 5.67 -0.46 18.41
C HIS A 91 7.15 -0.21 18.15
N GLU A 92 7.56 1.04 18.24
CA GLU A 92 8.96 1.46 18.18
C GLU A 92 9.11 2.67 19.11
N ASN A 93 9.91 2.51 20.17
CA ASN A 93 9.98 3.46 21.29
C ASN A 93 8.58 3.75 21.87
N ASN A 94 8.19 5.03 21.94
CA ASN A 94 6.88 5.48 22.42
C ASN A 94 5.84 5.64 21.30
N MET A 95 6.08 5.07 20.11
CA MET A 95 5.21 5.23 18.95
C MET A 95 4.58 3.91 18.54
N ALA A 96 3.32 3.96 18.09
CA ALA A 96 2.61 2.85 17.47
C ALA A 96 2.33 3.14 16.00
N PHE A 97 2.75 2.22 15.14
CA PHE A 97 2.57 2.27 13.68
C PHE A 97 1.50 1.29 13.26
N PHE A 98 0.54 1.74 12.47
CA PHE A 98 -0.52 0.90 11.91
C PHE A 98 -0.37 0.79 10.40
N ASN A 99 -0.33 -0.45 9.91
CA ASN A 99 -0.24 -0.77 8.49
C ASN A 99 -1.06 -2.04 8.17
N TYR A 100 -0.95 -2.54 6.95
CA TYR A 100 -1.42 -3.86 6.53
C TYR A 100 -0.28 -4.64 5.85
N ASN A 101 -0.26 -5.96 6.03
CA ASN A 101 0.77 -6.83 5.45
C ASN A 101 0.45 -7.25 4.00
N TYR A 102 -0.83 -7.44 3.70
CA TYR A 102 -1.31 -7.89 2.40
C TYR A 102 -2.68 -7.30 2.11
N MET A 103 -3.10 -7.35 0.84
CA MET A 103 -4.41 -6.87 0.42
C MET A 103 -5.20 -8.00 -0.21
N THR A 104 -6.45 -8.13 0.25
CA THR A 104 -7.53 -8.88 -0.40
C THR A 104 -8.59 -7.90 -0.88
N TRP A 105 -9.56 -8.38 -1.65
CA TRP A 105 -10.72 -7.59 -2.04
C TRP A 105 -11.41 -6.93 -0.83
N PHE A 106 -11.53 -7.65 0.28
CA PHE A 106 -12.28 -7.22 1.47
C PHE A 106 -11.49 -6.32 2.41
N THR A 107 -10.16 -6.22 2.26
CA THR A 107 -9.29 -5.55 3.23
C THR A 107 -9.81 -4.17 3.63
N PHE A 108 -10.19 -3.32 2.67
CA PHE A 108 -10.61 -1.93 2.90
C PHE A 108 -12.10 -1.67 2.71
N GLY A 109 -12.92 -2.73 2.67
CA GLY A 109 -14.36 -2.65 2.41
C GLY A 109 -14.71 -2.00 1.07
N ASP A 110 -16.02 -1.87 0.84
CA ASP A 110 -16.59 -1.04 -0.23
C ASP A 110 -17.29 0.16 0.43
N LEU A 111 -16.79 1.37 0.22
CA LEU A 111 -17.39 2.55 0.83
C LEU A 111 -18.67 3.02 0.13
N SER A 112 -19.06 2.39 -0.99
CA SER A 112 -20.27 2.69 -1.74
C SER A 112 -21.54 2.07 -1.15
N GLU A 113 -21.42 1.19 -0.14
CA GLU A 113 -22.54 0.57 0.62
C GLU A 113 -23.45 1.61 1.31
N ARG A 114 -23.07 2.90 1.31
CA ARG A 114 -23.87 4.06 1.74
C ARG A 114 -25.29 4.14 1.15
N LYS A 115 -25.62 3.39 0.09
CA LYS A 115 -26.95 3.42 -0.54
C LYS A 115 -28.01 2.56 0.17
N LEU A 116 -27.64 1.86 1.25
CA LEU A 116 -28.52 0.90 1.93
C LEU A 116 -29.27 1.47 3.14
N ASP A 117 -28.94 2.69 3.60
CA ASP A 117 -29.58 3.41 4.73
C ASP A 117 -29.85 2.53 5.96
N ASP A 118 -28.90 1.68 6.32
CA ASP A 118 -28.98 0.80 7.50
C ASP A 118 -27.78 0.99 8.45
N GLU A 119 -28.03 0.74 9.72
CA GLU A 119 -27.07 0.95 10.80
C GLU A 119 -25.78 0.11 10.63
N ILE A 120 -25.87 -1.10 10.07
CA ILE A 120 -24.70 -1.97 9.87
C ILE A 120 -23.79 -1.36 8.80
N SER A 121 -24.36 -0.86 7.71
CA SER A 121 -23.62 -0.16 6.65
C SER A 121 -22.92 1.10 7.17
N GLU A 122 -23.55 1.85 8.08
CA GLU A 122 -22.92 3.03 8.71
C GLU A 122 -21.72 2.64 9.58
N ILE A 123 -21.89 1.63 10.44
CA ILE A 123 -20.83 1.12 11.33
C ILE A 123 -19.64 0.60 10.50
N ARG A 124 -19.91 -0.19 9.47
CA ARG A 124 -18.87 -0.70 8.55
C ARG A 124 -18.14 0.44 7.87
N ARG A 125 -18.89 1.38 7.29
CA ARG A 125 -18.29 2.55 6.62
C ARG A 125 -17.35 3.27 7.58
N ALA A 126 -17.80 3.59 8.80
CA ALA A 126 -16.98 4.28 9.78
C ALA A 126 -15.70 3.49 10.10
N ALA A 127 -15.82 2.19 10.36
CA ALA A 127 -14.68 1.33 10.67
C ALA A 127 -13.68 1.22 9.50
N TYR A 128 -14.15 1.07 8.26
CA TYR A 128 -13.28 0.99 7.07
C TYR A 128 -12.65 2.34 6.67
N LEU A 129 -13.24 3.48 7.04
CA LEU A 129 -12.56 4.79 6.90
C LEU A 129 -11.31 4.86 7.78
N PHE A 130 -11.40 4.41 9.03
CA PHE A 130 -10.24 4.25 9.91
C PHE A 130 -9.25 3.23 9.35
N ALA A 131 -9.74 2.09 8.84
CA ALA A 131 -8.88 1.05 8.29
C ALA A 131 -8.05 1.55 7.09
N ARG A 132 -8.58 2.46 6.26
CA ARG A 132 -7.84 3.11 5.16
C ARG A 132 -6.70 4.00 5.62
N GLU A 133 -6.68 4.43 6.87
CA GLU A 133 -5.57 5.15 7.49
C GLU A 133 -4.43 4.23 7.93
N CYS A 134 -4.66 2.91 8.05
CA CYS A 134 -3.64 1.91 8.34
C CYS A 134 -2.70 1.69 7.15
N ARG A 135 -2.09 2.75 6.63
CA ARG A 135 -1.05 2.73 5.59
C ARG A 135 0.18 3.48 6.10
N GLY A 136 0.55 3.17 7.34
CA GLY A 136 1.61 3.83 8.09
C GLY A 136 1.15 5.10 8.80
N VAL A 137 -0.05 5.11 9.38
CA VAL A 137 -0.39 6.11 10.40
C VAL A 137 0.36 5.77 11.70
N CYS A 138 0.81 6.81 12.39
CA CYS A 138 1.60 6.71 13.61
C CYS A 138 0.95 7.50 14.73
N TYR A 139 0.91 6.89 15.92
CA TYR A 139 0.39 7.49 17.14
C TYR A 139 1.48 7.54 18.20
N ASP A 140 1.47 8.62 18.97
CA ASP A 140 2.25 8.71 20.20
C ASP A 140 1.49 7.97 21.32
N LEU A 141 2.12 6.98 21.94
CA LEU A 141 1.50 6.09 22.93
C LEU A 141 1.27 6.77 24.29
N GLU A 142 1.96 7.87 24.57
CA GLU A 142 1.83 8.63 25.82
C GLU A 142 0.58 9.53 25.78
N THR A 143 0.40 10.22 24.66
CA THR A 143 -0.73 11.15 24.46
C THR A 143 -1.95 10.49 23.82
N GLY A 144 -1.75 9.40 23.06
CA GLY A 144 -2.78 8.78 22.23
C GLY A 144 -3.06 9.50 20.91
N ALA A 145 -2.39 10.63 20.64
CA ALA A 145 -2.65 11.47 19.47
C ALA A 145 -1.90 10.97 18.22
N CYS A 146 -2.41 11.33 17.03
CA CYS A 146 -1.73 11.05 15.77
C CYS A 146 -0.45 11.89 15.64
N ALA A 147 0.70 11.23 15.69
CA ALA A 147 2.01 11.87 15.56
C ALA A 147 2.42 12.06 14.10
N SER A 148 2.00 11.17 13.20
CA SER A 148 2.25 11.30 11.77
C SER A 148 1.25 10.52 10.94
N ARG A 149 0.69 11.15 9.91
CA ARG A 149 -0.34 10.59 9.04
C ARG A 149 0.15 10.55 7.59
N GLY A 150 0.44 9.35 7.08
CA GLY A 150 0.84 9.15 5.68
C GLY A 150 -0.34 9.32 4.72
N LEU A 151 -0.14 9.00 3.43
CA LEU A 151 -1.27 8.97 2.48
C LEU A 151 -2.27 7.89 2.89
N GLN A 152 -3.57 8.19 2.82
CA GLN A 152 -4.60 7.17 2.97
C GLN A 152 -4.43 6.07 1.92
N LYS A 153 -5.03 4.90 2.14
CA LYS A 153 -5.13 3.92 1.06
C LYS A 153 -6.02 4.47 -0.06
N PHE A 154 -5.47 4.48 -1.27
CA PHE A 154 -6.17 4.70 -2.52
C PHE A 154 -5.84 3.58 -3.54
N PHE A 155 -6.64 3.48 -4.60
CA PHE A 155 -6.70 2.32 -5.49
C PHE A 155 -6.48 2.73 -6.94
N ASN A 156 -6.22 1.75 -7.81
CA ASN A 156 -6.19 1.96 -9.25
C ASN A 156 -7.60 2.25 -9.77
N VAL A 157 -7.72 3.06 -10.82
CA VAL A 157 -8.99 3.21 -11.55
C VAL A 157 -9.41 1.83 -12.09
N GLY A 158 -10.65 1.42 -11.80
CA GLY A 158 -11.22 0.11 -12.15
C GLY A 158 -10.81 -1.06 -11.24
N GLU A 159 -10.16 -0.79 -10.09
CA GLU A 159 -9.78 -1.81 -9.11
C GLU A 159 -10.95 -2.24 -8.22
N LYS A 160 -11.79 -1.30 -7.81
CA LYS A 160 -12.96 -1.47 -6.94
C LYS A 160 -14.21 -0.77 -7.50
N PRO A 161 -15.43 -1.10 -7.05
CA PRO A 161 -16.68 -0.50 -7.56
C PRO A 161 -16.70 1.03 -7.44
N GLU A 162 -16.19 1.55 -6.33
CA GLU A 162 -15.99 2.97 -6.03
C GLU A 162 -14.92 3.68 -6.89
N THR A 163 -14.11 2.92 -7.61
CA THR A 163 -13.03 3.42 -8.49
C THR A 163 -13.28 3.11 -9.96
N GLU A 164 -14.44 2.53 -10.31
CA GLU A 164 -14.83 2.37 -11.70
C GLU A 164 -14.89 3.74 -12.39
N PRO A 165 -14.47 3.89 -13.66
CA PRO A 165 -14.50 5.18 -14.36
C PRO A 165 -15.85 5.88 -14.29
N THR A 166 -16.95 5.13 -14.34
CA THR A 166 -18.33 5.65 -14.24
C THR A 166 -18.71 6.15 -12.84
N SER A 167 -17.97 5.75 -11.81
CA SER A 167 -18.17 6.15 -10.41
C SER A 167 -17.33 7.36 -10.01
N ILE A 168 -16.35 7.75 -10.83
CA ILE A 168 -15.45 8.87 -10.56
C ILE A 168 -16.08 10.15 -11.12
N ASP A 169 -16.41 11.07 -10.23
CA ASP A 169 -16.85 12.41 -10.60
C ASP A 169 -15.64 13.26 -11.03
N PHE A 170 -15.31 13.18 -12.32
CA PHE A 170 -14.18 13.91 -12.90
C PHE A 170 -14.46 15.41 -13.11
N THR A 171 -15.65 15.90 -12.72
CA THR A 171 -15.98 17.34 -12.75
C THR A 171 -15.48 18.08 -11.51
N GLU A 172 -15.21 17.34 -10.42
CA GLU A 172 -14.56 17.88 -9.24
C GLU A 172 -13.13 18.36 -9.61
N ASN A 173 -12.71 19.49 -9.04
CA ASN A 173 -11.38 20.05 -9.29
C ASN A 173 -10.30 19.02 -8.90
N HIS A 174 -9.35 18.79 -9.79
CA HIS A 174 -8.34 17.77 -9.61
C HIS A 174 -7.01 18.16 -10.25
N ILE A 175 -5.98 17.47 -9.80
CA ILE A 175 -4.62 17.57 -10.32
C ILE A 175 -4.10 16.18 -10.66
N ILE A 176 -3.30 16.09 -11.71
CA ILE A 176 -2.68 14.84 -12.16
C ILE A 176 -1.18 14.97 -11.92
N LEU A 177 -0.67 14.20 -10.98
CA LEU A 177 0.71 14.26 -10.50
C LEU A 177 1.48 13.02 -10.94
N ASP A 178 2.77 13.17 -11.22
CA ASP A 178 3.64 12.03 -11.52
C ASP A 178 3.60 11.01 -10.37
N LYS A 179 3.37 9.74 -10.73
CA LYS A 179 3.55 8.63 -9.80
C LYS A 179 5.02 8.21 -9.87
N MET A 180 5.80 8.71 -8.93
CA MET A 180 7.18 8.26 -8.74
C MET A 180 7.20 6.83 -8.20
N ASP A 181 8.19 6.07 -8.68
CA ASP A 181 8.41 4.67 -8.34
C ASP A 181 9.53 4.59 -7.28
N GLY A 182 9.18 4.76 -6.01
CA GLY A 182 10.15 4.78 -4.93
C GLY A 182 9.57 4.24 -3.63
N THR A 183 10.00 4.81 -2.51
CA THR A 183 9.46 4.47 -1.20
C THR A 183 8.90 5.70 -0.50
N MET A 184 7.63 5.63 -0.14
CA MET A 184 6.99 6.68 0.67
C MET A 184 7.68 6.82 2.04
N VAL A 185 8.13 8.03 2.33
CA VAL A 185 8.78 8.43 3.57
C VAL A 185 8.04 9.62 4.17
N CYS A 186 7.83 9.63 5.49
CA CYS A 186 7.28 10.78 6.20
C CYS A 186 8.30 11.30 7.21
N SER A 187 8.43 12.61 7.35
CA SER A 187 9.16 13.21 8.46
C SER A 187 8.36 13.10 9.76
N ILE A 188 9.01 12.81 10.88
CA ILE A 188 8.39 12.69 12.20
C ILE A 188 9.33 13.16 13.30
N LEU A 189 8.80 13.75 14.37
CA LEU A 189 9.56 14.07 15.58
C LEU A 189 9.46 12.89 16.57
N ALA A 190 10.53 12.10 16.67
CA ALA A 190 10.58 10.91 17.50
C ALA A 190 11.19 11.19 18.88
N LYS A 191 10.62 10.58 19.92
CA LYS A 191 11.23 10.55 21.26
C LYS A 191 12.27 9.45 21.28
N GLU A 192 13.54 9.82 21.38
CA GLU A 192 14.64 8.87 21.45
C GLU A 192 15.05 8.63 22.90
N PRO A 193 15.24 7.38 23.33
CA PRO A 193 15.69 7.06 24.68
C PRO A 193 17.01 7.76 25.07
N SER A 194 17.88 8.05 24.08
CA SER A 194 19.17 8.69 24.30
C SER A 194 19.09 10.16 24.72
N LEU A 195 17.96 10.86 24.49
CA LEU A 195 17.87 12.30 24.72
C LEU A 195 17.67 12.68 26.20
N ASN A 196 17.26 11.72 27.06
CA ASN A 196 17.03 11.90 28.51
C ASN A 196 16.27 13.19 28.89
N ASP A 197 15.37 13.65 28.02
CA ASP A 197 14.61 14.89 28.17
C ASP A 197 13.23 14.73 27.51
N ALA A 198 12.17 14.99 28.28
CA ALA A 198 10.79 14.80 27.83
C ALA A 198 10.37 15.78 26.72
N ASN A 199 11.05 16.92 26.57
CA ASN A 199 10.75 17.95 25.58
C ASN A 199 11.62 17.87 24.32
N LYS A 200 12.64 17.02 24.30
CA LYS A 200 13.53 16.88 23.14
C LYS A 200 13.07 15.76 22.21
N ARG A 201 13.16 16.00 20.91
CA ARG A 201 12.84 15.03 19.86
C ARG A 201 13.95 15.03 18.81
N LEU A 202 14.16 13.91 18.13
CA LEU A 202 14.92 13.88 16.89
C LEU A 202 13.96 14.00 15.71
N LEU A 203 14.33 14.79 14.70
CA LEU A 203 13.69 14.66 13.40
C LEU A 203 14.16 13.36 12.74
N ARG A 204 13.23 12.45 12.51
CA ARG A 204 13.45 11.16 11.86
C ARG A 204 12.66 11.08 10.56
N PHE A 205 13.08 10.18 9.67
CA PHE A 205 12.37 9.89 8.44
C PHE A 205 11.90 8.45 8.48
N ARG A 206 10.58 8.25 8.46
CA ARG A 206 9.97 6.91 8.58
C ARG A 206 9.40 6.44 7.27
N THR A 207 9.43 5.14 7.05
CA THR A 207 8.56 4.48 6.07
C THR A 207 7.16 4.26 6.66
N LYS A 208 6.37 3.36 6.07
CA LYS A 208 5.06 2.97 6.63
C LYS A 208 5.17 2.31 8.01
N MET A 209 6.29 1.65 8.33
CA MET A 209 6.43 0.81 9.54
C MET A 209 7.64 1.20 10.41
N GLY A 210 7.79 2.50 10.65
CA GLY A 210 8.86 3.06 11.47
C GLY A 210 10.07 3.53 10.67
N TRP A 211 11.13 3.89 11.40
CA TRP A 211 12.32 4.58 10.88
C TRP A 211 13.60 3.75 10.96
N VAL A 212 13.54 2.49 11.40
CA VAL A 212 14.70 1.57 11.44
C VAL A 212 14.85 0.76 10.15
N THR A 213 14.12 1.11 9.08
CA THR A 213 14.16 0.41 7.79
C THR A 213 15.29 0.91 6.89
N ASP A 214 15.72 0.10 5.93
CA ASP A 214 16.80 0.49 5.02
C ASP A 214 16.48 1.74 4.18
N PRO A 215 15.26 1.94 3.65
CA PRO A 215 14.88 3.21 3.01
C PRO A 215 14.90 4.39 3.98
N SER A 216 14.53 4.20 5.25
CA SER A 216 14.60 5.26 6.26
C SER A 216 16.04 5.69 6.52
N LYS A 217 16.95 4.73 6.68
CA LYS A 217 18.39 4.98 6.81
C LYS A 217 18.95 5.66 5.57
N LEU A 218 18.53 5.24 4.38
CA LEU A 218 18.96 5.89 3.13
C LEU A 218 18.51 7.36 3.06
N ALA A 219 17.27 7.65 3.46
CA ALA A 219 16.77 9.03 3.57
C ALA A 219 17.54 9.84 4.62
N GLU A 220 17.82 9.27 5.78
CA GLU A 220 18.57 9.93 6.86
C GLU A 220 20.03 10.19 6.47
N ALA A 221 20.72 9.23 5.86
CA ALA A 221 22.06 9.42 5.33
C ALA A 221 22.10 10.50 4.23
N PHE A 222 21.08 10.57 3.38
CA PHE A 222 20.97 11.61 2.36
C PHE A 222 20.82 13.01 2.98
N ILE A 223 19.92 13.17 3.95
CA ILE A 223 19.62 14.46 4.58
C ILE A 223 20.73 14.91 5.55
N TYR A 224 21.22 14.01 6.40
CA TYR A 224 22.16 14.34 7.47
C TYR A 224 23.62 14.08 7.11
N GLY A 225 23.90 13.35 6.03
CA GLY A 225 25.25 12.88 5.71
C GLY A 225 25.73 11.74 6.61
N SER A 226 24.87 11.22 7.49
CA SER A 226 25.20 10.18 8.47
C SER A 226 23.96 9.37 8.85
N ASN A 227 24.18 8.12 9.28
CA ASN A 227 23.16 7.27 9.92
C ASN A 227 23.28 7.26 11.45
N ASP A 228 24.24 7.99 11.99
CA ASP A 228 24.45 8.12 13.43
C ASP A 228 23.49 9.16 14.00
N ALA A 229 22.45 8.68 14.69
CA ALA A 229 21.41 9.53 15.26
C ALA A 229 21.94 10.56 16.28
N SER A 230 23.15 10.39 16.83
CA SER A 230 23.77 11.39 17.71
C SER A 230 24.16 12.68 16.97
N GLN A 231 24.25 12.63 15.63
CA GLN A 231 24.57 13.76 14.76
C GLN A 231 23.32 14.47 14.23
N PHE A 232 22.13 13.94 14.51
CA PHE A 232 20.89 14.51 14.01
C PHE A 232 20.49 15.74 14.85
N PRO A 233 19.82 16.74 14.25
CA PRO A 233 19.38 17.90 14.99
C PRO A 233 18.37 17.52 16.07
N VAL A 234 18.67 17.94 17.30
CA VAL A 234 17.76 17.80 18.45
C VAL A 234 16.81 18.98 18.48
N ILE A 235 15.51 18.70 18.43
CA ILE A 235 14.45 19.70 18.41
C ILE A 235 13.84 19.81 19.80
N ASP A 236 13.85 21.02 20.35
CA ASP A 236 13.14 21.34 21.58
C ASP A 236 11.67 21.68 21.26
N MET A 237 10.77 20.89 21.80
CA MET A 237 9.33 21.04 21.62
C MET A 237 8.74 22.17 22.47
N SER A 238 9.49 22.72 23.44
CA SER A 238 9.06 23.86 24.25
C SER A 238 9.29 25.21 23.57
N ASN A 239 10.11 25.25 22.53
CA ASN A 239 10.35 26.44 21.73
C ASN A 239 9.41 26.46 20.52
N ASP A 240 8.71 27.57 20.29
CA ASP A 240 7.87 27.76 19.09
C ASP A 240 8.70 27.98 17.81
N GLU A 241 9.99 28.29 17.95
CA GLU A 241 10.88 28.51 16.81
C GLU A 241 11.09 27.21 16.01
N TYR A 242 10.82 27.26 14.71
CA TYR A 242 10.98 26.12 13.79
C TYR A 242 12.36 26.07 13.12
N ARG A 243 13.23 27.05 13.40
CA ARG A 243 14.53 27.20 12.77
C ARG A 243 15.59 26.39 13.51
N LEU A 244 16.50 25.81 12.75
CA LEU A 244 17.68 25.18 13.34
C LEU A 244 18.64 26.26 13.83
N SER A 245 19.45 25.93 14.84
CA SER A 245 20.48 26.84 15.32
C SER A 245 21.37 27.32 14.17
N ASP A 246 21.86 28.56 14.23
CA ASP A 246 22.78 29.10 13.23
C ASP A 246 24.08 28.30 13.10
N SER A 247 24.42 27.52 14.12
CA SER A 247 25.57 26.62 14.12
C SER A 247 25.37 25.34 13.28
N TYR A 248 24.14 24.99 12.88
CA TYR A 248 23.90 23.83 12.03
C TYR A 248 24.27 24.14 10.57
N THR A 249 25.30 23.46 10.07
CA THR A 249 25.85 23.65 8.71
C THR A 249 25.50 22.50 7.76
N GLY A 250 24.53 21.65 8.10
CA GLY A 250 24.14 20.51 7.27
C GLY A 250 23.57 20.94 5.92
N LYS A 251 23.92 20.20 4.86
CA LYS A 251 23.57 20.50 3.46
C LYS A 251 22.07 20.74 3.24
N PHE A 252 21.22 20.04 3.98
CA PHE A 252 19.77 20.07 3.85
C PHE A 252 19.07 20.90 4.95
N LYS A 253 19.72 21.95 5.46
CA LYS A 253 19.16 22.83 6.52
C LYS A 253 17.73 23.28 6.21
N SER A 254 17.49 23.88 5.04
CA SER A 254 16.16 24.39 4.67
C SER A 254 15.09 23.29 4.54
N PHE A 255 15.47 22.10 4.08
CA PHE A 255 14.59 20.94 4.05
C PHE A 255 14.20 20.46 5.45
N ILE A 256 15.16 20.45 6.38
CA ILE A 256 14.90 20.10 7.79
C ILE A 256 13.97 21.13 8.44
N GLU A 257 14.22 22.42 8.22
CA GLU A 257 13.38 23.51 8.73
C GLU A 257 11.96 23.44 8.16
N PHE A 258 11.81 23.09 6.87
CA PHE A 258 10.52 22.83 6.24
C PHE A 258 9.77 21.70 6.95
N SER A 259 10.43 20.57 7.23
CA SER A 259 9.81 19.45 7.95
C SER A 259 9.38 19.85 9.36
N ILE A 260 10.23 20.55 10.10
CA ILE A 260 9.93 21.01 11.48
C ILE A 260 8.74 21.97 11.47
N TYR A 261 8.73 22.93 10.54
CA TYR A 261 7.66 23.93 10.41
C TYR A 261 6.28 23.27 10.26
N TRP A 262 6.14 22.31 9.35
CA TRP A 262 4.85 21.63 9.14
C TRP A 262 4.49 20.67 10.27
N ILE A 263 5.46 19.94 10.84
CA ILE A 263 5.20 19.05 11.97
C ILE A 263 4.73 19.83 13.19
N LYS A 264 5.35 20.97 13.52
CA LYS A 264 4.92 21.84 14.63
C LYS A 264 3.51 22.40 14.45
N LYS A 265 3.05 22.53 13.19
CA LYS A 265 1.66 22.90 12.87
C LYS A 265 0.66 21.74 12.93
N GLY A 266 1.11 20.53 13.26
CA GLY A 266 0.26 19.33 13.29
C GLY A 266 0.05 18.69 11.92
N TYR A 267 0.97 18.88 10.98
CA TYR A 267 0.92 18.29 9.65
C TYR A 267 2.07 17.30 9.41
N SER A 268 1.83 16.32 8.55
CA SER A 268 2.84 15.39 8.06
C SER A 268 3.23 15.74 6.63
N PRO A 269 4.47 16.20 6.39
CA PRO A 269 5.10 16.16 5.08
C PRO A 269 5.36 14.71 4.65
N ILE A 270 4.93 14.38 3.44
CA ILE A 270 5.02 13.04 2.86
C ILE A 270 5.83 13.13 1.57
N PHE A 271 6.91 12.35 1.50
CA PHE A 271 7.87 12.34 0.41
C PHE A 271 7.89 10.97 -0.27
N GLU A 272 8.38 10.93 -1.50
CA GLU A 272 8.86 9.73 -2.16
C GLU A 272 10.39 9.75 -2.16
N LEU A 273 10.99 8.69 -1.62
CA LEU A 273 12.43 8.43 -1.74
C LEU A 273 12.70 7.66 -3.04
N VAL A 274 13.41 8.31 -3.95
CA VAL A 274 13.93 7.70 -5.18
C VAL A 274 15.44 7.58 -5.08
N SER A 275 16.03 6.45 -5.51
CA SER A 275 17.47 6.24 -5.40
C SER A 275 17.98 5.11 -6.29
N PRO A 276 19.23 5.17 -6.78
CA PRO A 276 19.88 4.04 -7.46
C PRO A 276 19.97 2.78 -6.59
N GLN A 277 20.02 2.95 -5.26
CA GLN A 277 20.09 1.87 -4.26
C GLN A 277 18.71 1.32 -3.86
N ASN A 278 17.63 1.92 -4.36
CA ASN A 278 16.25 1.55 -4.03
C ASN A 278 15.39 1.50 -5.32
N GLN A 279 15.87 0.76 -6.31
CA GLN A 279 15.21 0.62 -7.61
C GLN A 279 14.13 -0.46 -7.55
N ILE A 280 12.92 -0.12 -7.97
CA ILE A 280 11.79 -1.05 -8.08
C ILE A 280 11.64 -1.48 -9.54
N VAL A 281 11.20 -0.58 -10.43
CA VAL A 281 11.21 -0.77 -11.90
C VAL A 281 12.00 0.34 -12.59
N LEU A 282 11.79 1.59 -12.16
CA LEU A 282 12.48 2.74 -12.74
C LEU A 282 13.91 2.86 -12.22
N LEU A 283 14.82 3.19 -13.15
CA LEU A 283 16.21 3.48 -12.85
C LEU A 283 16.38 4.97 -12.54
N TYR A 284 16.75 5.26 -11.30
CA TYR A 284 17.21 6.59 -10.89
C TYR A 284 18.75 6.63 -10.88
N ASP A 285 19.30 7.79 -11.24
CA ASP A 285 20.74 8.07 -11.27
C ASP A 285 21.23 8.84 -10.03
N HIS A 286 20.32 9.37 -9.21
CA HIS A 286 20.62 10.05 -7.95
C HIS A 286 19.56 9.77 -6.88
N THR A 287 19.92 10.01 -5.62
CA THR A 287 18.99 9.97 -4.48
C THR A 287 18.26 11.29 -4.36
N SER A 288 16.93 11.27 -4.20
CA SER A 288 16.13 12.45 -3.85
C SER A 288 14.94 12.09 -2.96
N LEU A 289 14.47 13.09 -2.19
CA LEU A 289 13.22 13.07 -1.44
C LEU A 289 12.28 14.11 -2.04
N VAL A 290 11.31 13.64 -2.81
CA VAL A 290 10.38 14.52 -3.52
C VAL A 290 9.06 14.58 -2.79
N LEU A 291 8.61 15.77 -2.38
CA LEU A 291 7.37 15.94 -1.64
C LEU A 291 6.15 15.57 -2.52
N LEU A 292 5.30 14.69 -1.98
CA LEU A 292 4.03 14.25 -2.58
C LEU A 292 2.83 15.06 -2.05
N GLY A 293 2.89 15.48 -0.80
CA GLY A 293 1.84 16.26 -0.16
C GLY A 293 2.08 16.48 1.32
N ILE A 294 1.25 17.34 1.90
CA ILE A 294 1.29 17.71 3.32
C ILE A 294 -0.11 17.46 3.87
N ARG A 295 -0.22 16.71 4.96
CA ARG A 295 -1.50 16.20 5.45
C ARG A 295 -1.70 16.53 6.92
N ASN A 296 -2.86 17.07 7.29
CA ASN A 296 -3.19 17.36 8.69
C ASN A 296 -3.30 16.05 9.50
N ASN A 297 -2.65 15.97 10.66
CA ASN A 297 -2.63 14.76 11.48
C ASN A 297 -3.99 14.47 12.13
N TYR A 298 -4.74 15.51 12.50
CA TYR A 298 -6.04 15.39 13.15
C TYR A 298 -7.14 15.04 12.15
N ASP A 299 -7.43 15.91 11.19
CA ASP A 299 -8.58 15.75 10.29
C ASP A 299 -8.28 15.01 8.98
N GLY A 300 -6.99 14.87 8.62
CA GLY A 300 -6.55 14.12 7.44
C GLY A 300 -6.67 14.85 6.11
N HIS A 301 -7.12 16.10 6.10
CA HIS A 301 -7.17 16.89 4.87
C HIS A 301 -5.76 17.24 4.40
N TYR A 302 -5.63 17.35 3.08
CA TYR A 302 -4.41 17.77 2.42
C TYR A 302 -4.35 19.28 2.35
N VAL A 303 -3.15 19.82 2.56
CA VAL A 303 -2.83 21.18 2.14
C VAL A 303 -3.02 21.26 0.63
N SER A 304 -3.65 22.33 0.14
CA SER A 304 -3.90 22.52 -1.29
C SER A 304 -2.59 22.44 -2.09
N TYR A 305 -2.67 22.04 -3.35
CA TYR A 305 -1.49 21.98 -4.21
C TYR A 305 -0.74 23.31 -4.27
N GLU A 306 -1.48 24.41 -4.41
CA GLU A 306 -0.90 25.74 -4.56
C GLU A 306 -0.18 26.22 -3.29
N GLU A 307 -0.74 25.94 -2.10
CA GLU A 307 -0.06 26.25 -0.84
C GLU A 307 1.16 25.34 -0.60
N THR A 308 1.05 24.05 -0.97
CA THR A 308 2.18 23.12 -0.96
C THR A 308 3.31 23.63 -1.84
N ARG A 309 2.99 24.02 -3.10
CA ARG A 309 3.93 24.57 -4.07
C ARG A 309 4.66 25.80 -3.52
N ARG A 310 3.91 26.78 -2.99
CA ARG A 310 4.49 28.01 -2.42
C ARG A 310 5.44 27.70 -1.26
N SER A 311 5.05 26.80 -0.36
CA SER A 311 5.90 26.40 0.76
C SER A 311 7.16 25.68 0.28
N CYS A 312 7.05 24.78 -0.70
CA CYS A 312 8.24 24.13 -1.27
C CYS A 312 9.19 25.12 -1.95
N GLU A 313 8.67 26.08 -2.71
CA GLU A 313 9.46 27.11 -3.37
C GLU A 313 10.16 28.04 -2.35
N GLU A 314 9.49 28.39 -1.26
CA GLU A 314 10.05 29.20 -0.17
C GLU A 314 11.23 28.50 0.52
N PHE A 315 11.13 27.20 0.78
CA PHE A 315 12.15 26.42 1.48
C PHE A 315 13.15 25.70 0.55
N GLY A 316 12.96 25.77 -0.77
CA GLY A 316 13.81 25.06 -1.74
C GLY A 316 13.66 23.54 -1.68
N VAL A 317 12.48 23.02 -1.36
CA VAL A 317 12.18 21.58 -1.28
C VAL A 317 11.66 21.08 -2.63
N GLU A 318 12.15 19.94 -3.11
CA GLU A 318 11.65 19.31 -4.33
C GLU A 318 10.24 18.74 -4.12
N TYR A 319 9.36 18.88 -5.11
CA TYR A 319 7.97 18.44 -5.04
C TYR A 319 7.47 17.93 -6.38
N THR A 320 6.45 17.07 -6.34
CA THR A 320 5.84 16.53 -7.56
C THR A 320 5.11 17.60 -8.37
N LYS A 321 5.32 17.59 -9.69
CA LYS A 321 4.78 18.59 -10.62
C LYS A 321 3.57 18.01 -11.35
N PRO A 322 2.53 18.82 -11.62
CA PRO A 322 1.39 18.39 -12.39
C PRO A 322 1.76 18.24 -13.86
N LEU A 323 1.09 17.32 -14.54
CA LEU A 323 1.28 17.15 -15.96
C LEU A 323 0.54 18.25 -16.73
N ALA A 324 1.31 19.25 -17.18
CA ALA A 324 0.77 20.44 -17.87
C ALA A 324 -0.14 20.09 -19.07
N SER A 325 0.15 19.00 -19.80
CA SER A 325 -0.63 18.58 -20.97
C SER A 325 -2.01 18.02 -20.66
N LEU A 326 -2.30 17.65 -19.41
CA LEU A 326 -3.60 17.10 -19.00
C LEU A 326 -4.40 18.03 -18.07
N ASN A 327 -3.84 19.16 -17.66
CA ASN A 327 -4.49 20.08 -16.71
C ASN A 327 -5.83 20.67 -17.20
N SER A 328 -6.13 20.60 -18.50
CA SER A 328 -7.39 21.06 -19.09
C SER A 328 -8.28 19.94 -19.65
N GLU A 329 -7.85 18.68 -19.55
CA GLU A 329 -8.65 17.55 -20.02
C GLU A 329 -9.70 17.20 -18.97
N THR A 330 -10.98 17.20 -19.38
CA THR A 330 -12.12 16.94 -18.49
C THR A 330 -12.74 15.56 -18.75
N ASN A 331 -12.23 14.81 -19.72
CA ASN A 331 -12.67 13.46 -20.02
C ASN A 331 -11.67 12.43 -19.45
N LEU A 332 -12.10 11.71 -18.42
CA LEU A 332 -11.32 10.66 -17.77
C LEU A 332 -10.87 9.57 -18.77
N GLU A 333 -11.67 9.22 -19.79
CA GLU A 333 -11.28 8.20 -20.77
C GLU A 333 -10.08 8.63 -21.61
N ASN A 334 -10.03 9.91 -21.98
CA ASN A 334 -8.89 10.48 -22.71
C ASN A 334 -7.62 10.47 -21.83
N VAL A 335 -7.76 10.87 -20.55
CA VAL A 335 -6.69 10.80 -19.56
C VAL A 335 -6.17 9.37 -19.41
N LEU A 336 -7.08 8.40 -19.23
CA LEU A 336 -6.73 6.98 -19.09
C LEU A 336 -5.98 6.46 -20.30
N LYS A 337 -6.45 6.79 -21.52
CA LYS A 337 -5.80 6.38 -22.76
C LYS A 337 -4.40 6.98 -22.87
N PHE A 338 -4.27 8.29 -22.67
CA PHE A 338 -2.98 8.98 -22.73
C PHE A 338 -1.97 8.36 -21.76
N ILE A 339 -2.37 8.13 -20.51
CA ILE A 339 -1.50 7.60 -19.46
C ILE A 339 -1.06 6.17 -19.78
N LYS A 340 -1.99 5.31 -20.23
CA LYS A 340 -1.67 3.90 -20.54
C LYS A 340 -0.62 3.75 -21.64
N GLU A 341 -0.54 4.71 -22.56
CA GLU A 341 0.40 4.73 -23.68
C GLU A 341 1.79 5.30 -23.32
N GLN A 342 1.99 5.82 -22.11
CA GLN A 342 3.30 6.35 -21.68
C GLN A 342 4.31 5.22 -21.38
N ILE A 343 5.59 5.52 -21.59
CA ILE A 343 6.71 4.60 -21.37
C ILE A 343 7.78 5.27 -20.51
N GLY A 344 8.38 4.49 -19.60
CA GLY A 344 9.47 4.96 -18.76
C GLY A 344 9.05 5.89 -17.62
N ILE A 345 7.79 5.77 -17.21
CA ILE A 345 7.20 6.31 -15.98
C ILE A 345 6.23 5.25 -15.41
N GLU A 346 6.05 5.19 -14.10
CA GLU A 346 5.08 4.24 -13.52
C GLU A 346 3.65 4.58 -13.92
N GLY A 347 3.32 5.86 -13.88
CA GLY A 347 2.01 6.38 -14.19
C GLY A 347 1.74 7.67 -13.44
N PHE A 348 0.49 7.91 -13.07
CA PHE A 348 0.07 9.14 -12.41
C PHE A 348 -0.87 8.87 -11.24
N VAL A 349 -0.96 9.87 -10.36
CA VAL A 349 -1.97 9.96 -9.31
C VAL A 349 -2.88 11.14 -9.62
N ILE A 350 -4.17 10.87 -9.73
CA ILE A 350 -5.20 11.92 -9.75
C ILE A 350 -5.54 12.23 -8.30
N ARG A 351 -5.41 13.49 -7.89
CA ARG A 351 -5.84 13.99 -6.57
C ARG A 351 -6.93 15.04 -6.73
N PHE A 352 -8.05 14.84 -6.08
CA PHE A 352 -9.17 15.78 -6.07
C PHE A 352 -9.08 16.76 -4.91
N GLU A 353 -9.49 18.01 -5.13
CA GLU A 353 -9.52 19.08 -4.14
C GLU A 353 -10.91 19.75 -4.13
N PRO A 354 -11.55 19.95 -2.96
CA PRO A 354 -11.00 19.77 -1.62
C PRO A 354 -11.19 18.36 -1.02
N SER A 355 -11.84 17.41 -1.71
CA SER A 355 -12.21 16.13 -1.07
C SER A 355 -11.01 15.26 -0.67
N GLY A 356 -9.86 15.43 -1.33
CA GLY A 356 -8.68 14.61 -1.12
C GLY A 356 -8.79 13.19 -1.65
N LYS A 357 -9.85 12.85 -2.42
CA LYS A 357 -9.94 11.56 -3.12
C LYS A 357 -8.73 11.40 -4.03
N MET A 358 -8.20 10.19 -4.09
CA MET A 358 -7.05 9.86 -4.91
C MET A 358 -7.30 8.58 -5.70
N TYR A 359 -6.77 8.55 -6.91
CA TYR A 359 -6.77 7.37 -7.77
C TYR A 359 -5.42 7.27 -8.47
N LYS A 360 -4.89 6.06 -8.59
CA LYS A 360 -3.68 5.80 -9.38
C LYS A 360 -4.03 5.23 -10.75
N ILE A 361 -3.27 5.59 -11.76
CA ILE A 361 -3.33 5.00 -13.09
C ILE A 361 -1.90 4.63 -13.45
N LYS A 362 -1.64 3.34 -13.64
CA LYS A 362 -0.33 2.86 -14.08
C LYS A 362 -0.29 2.69 -15.60
N CYS A 363 0.86 2.94 -16.18
CA CYS A 363 1.08 2.73 -17.61
C CYS A 363 1.06 1.23 -17.93
N SER A 364 0.56 0.85 -19.10
CA SER A 364 0.51 -0.56 -19.51
C SER A 364 1.92 -1.19 -19.52
N TRP A 365 2.90 -0.45 -20.04
CA TRP A 365 4.31 -0.81 -20.01
C TRP A 365 4.83 -1.13 -18.60
N TYR A 366 4.51 -0.31 -17.60
CA TYR A 366 4.98 -0.50 -16.23
C TYR A 366 4.37 -1.76 -15.60
N LEU A 367 3.06 -1.93 -15.79
CA LEU A 367 2.34 -3.10 -15.28
C LEU A 367 2.91 -4.40 -15.84
N GLU A 368 3.26 -4.43 -17.13
CA GLU A 368 3.89 -5.59 -17.75
C GLU A 368 5.28 -5.89 -17.15
N LEU A 369 6.12 -4.88 -16.93
CA LEU A 369 7.44 -5.07 -16.33
C LEU A 369 7.38 -5.48 -14.86
N HIS A 370 6.44 -4.91 -14.11
CA HIS A 370 6.29 -5.16 -12.67
C HIS A 370 5.61 -6.52 -12.38
N SER A 371 4.61 -6.89 -13.20
CA SER A 371 3.79 -8.09 -13.00
C SER A 371 4.41 -9.37 -13.58
N CYS A 372 5.25 -9.28 -14.63
CA CYS A 372 5.82 -10.44 -15.30
C CYS A 372 7.35 -10.47 -15.17
N LYS A 373 7.88 -11.45 -14.43
CA LYS A 373 9.31 -11.78 -14.43
C LYS A 373 9.68 -12.83 -15.48
N THR A 374 8.70 -13.40 -16.18
CA THR A 374 8.90 -14.51 -17.11
C THR A 374 8.75 -14.04 -18.56
N ASP A 375 9.60 -14.55 -19.46
CA ASP A 375 9.56 -14.31 -20.91
C ASP A 375 8.30 -14.90 -21.60
N ASN A 376 7.36 -15.45 -20.81
CA ASN A 376 6.24 -16.19 -21.35
C ASN A 376 5.17 -15.23 -21.82
N LYS A 377 4.64 -15.51 -23.02
CA LYS A 377 3.43 -14.86 -23.48
C LYS A 377 2.31 -15.09 -22.45
N LYS A 378 2.12 -16.25 -21.79
CA LYS A 378 1.00 -16.42 -20.84
C LYS A 378 1.34 -16.15 -19.37
N ILE A 379 0.52 -15.37 -18.66
CA ILE A 379 0.55 -15.31 -17.18
C ILE A 379 0.23 -16.71 -16.67
N SER A 380 1.19 -17.30 -15.96
CA SER A 380 1.08 -18.66 -15.41
C SER A 380 0.64 -18.64 -13.95
N ASP A 381 0.21 -19.79 -13.43
CA ASP A 381 -0.03 -19.97 -11.98
C ASP A 381 1.16 -19.48 -11.15
N THR A 382 2.40 -19.68 -11.64
CA THR A 382 3.62 -19.24 -10.96
C THR A 382 3.66 -17.71 -10.82
N ASP A 383 3.26 -16.98 -11.85
CA ASP A 383 3.26 -15.51 -11.81
C ASP A 383 2.21 -15.00 -10.82
N ILE A 384 1.06 -15.68 -10.74
CA ILE A 384 0.01 -15.37 -9.74
C ILE A 384 0.51 -15.66 -8.32
N TRP A 385 1.08 -16.86 -8.09
CA TRP A 385 1.71 -17.20 -6.80
C TRP A 385 2.78 -16.19 -6.40
N TRP A 386 3.61 -15.77 -7.36
CA TRP A 386 4.64 -14.77 -7.14
C TRP A 386 4.03 -13.41 -6.77
N ALA A 387 3.01 -12.95 -7.50
CA ALA A 387 2.34 -11.69 -7.20
C ALA A 387 1.63 -11.70 -5.84
N VAL A 388 1.04 -12.83 -5.43
CA VAL A 388 0.48 -12.97 -4.08
C VAL A 388 1.57 -12.85 -3.03
N LEU A 389 2.68 -13.58 -3.18
CA LEU A 389 3.79 -13.56 -2.22
C LEU A 389 4.51 -12.21 -2.14
N GLN A 390 4.56 -11.47 -3.25
CA GLN A 390 5.13 -10.12 -3.32
C GLN A 390 4.12 -9.01 -2.98
N ASN A 391 2.84 -9.36 -2.76
CA ASN A 391 1.75 -8.41 -2.53
C ASN A 391 1.59 -7.39 -3.67
N THR A 392 1.70 -7.85 -4.93
CA THR A 392 1.57 -7.08 -6.17
C THR A 392 0.40 -7.56 -7.04
N VAL A 393 -0.61 -8.15 -6.40
CA VAL A 393 -1.79 -8.75 -7.07
C VAL A 393 -2.64 -7.70 -7.78
N ASP A 394 -2.68 -6.46 -7.26
CA ASP A 394 -3.44 -5.36 -7.86
C ASP A 394 -2.95 -5.03 -9.29
N ASP A 395 -1.66 -5.24 -9.55
CA ASP A 395 -1.08 -5.04 -10.88
C ASP A 395 -1.56 -6.10 -11.88
N ILE A 396 -1.76 -7.35 -11.46
CA ILE A 396 -2.37 -8.40 -12.29
C ILE A 396 -3.86 -8.12 -12.49
N GLN A 397 -4.59 -7.76 -11.43
CA GLN A 397 -6.04 -7.57 -11.46
C GLN A 397 -6.47 -6.50 -12.47
N SER A 398 -5.66 -5.44 -12.63
CA SER A 398 -5.89 -4.36 -13.59
C SER A 398 -5.89 -4.82 -15.06
N ASN A 399 -5.22 -5.94 -15.37
CA ASN A 399 -5.11 -6.50 -16.71
C ASN A 399 -6.17 -7.59 -17.00
N LEU A 400 -7.00 -7.96 -16.02
CA LEU A 400 -8.04 -8.98 -16.17
C LEU A 400 -9.27 -8.40 -16.87
N GLN A 401 -9.71 -9.07 -17.95
CA GLN A 401 -10.79 -8.58 -18.82
C GLN A 401 -12.19 -8.93 -18.33
N THR A 402 -12.37 -10.07 -17.65
CA THR A 402 -13.70 -10.52 -17.23
C THR A 402 -13.85 -10.49 -15.71
N LYS A 403 -15.09 -10.32 -15.26
CA LYS A 403 -15.42 -10.29 -13.83
C LYS A 403 -15.15 -11.66 -13.20
N GLU A 404 -15.43 -12.74 -13.92
CA GLU A 404 -15.21 -14.11 -13.45
C GLU A 404 -13.73 -14.36 -13.13
N MET A 405 -12.81 -13.86 -13.98
CA MET A 405 -11.38 -13.98 -13.74
C MET A 405 -10.93 -13.18 -12.52
N LYS A 406 -11.49 -11.97 -12.33
CA LYS A 406 -11.21 -11.14 -11.14
C LYS A 406 -11.68 -11.85 -9.87
N THR A 407 -12.90 -12.38 -9.86
CA THR A 407 -13.44 -13.13 -8.72
C THR A 407 -12.61 -14.37 -8.41
N GLU A 408 -12.20 -15.15 -9.42
CA GLU A 408 -11.37 -16.34 -9.19
C GLU A 408 -9.98 -16.00 -8.62
N LEU A 409 -9.37 -14.90 -9.08
CA LEU A 409 -8.12 -14.39 -8.50
C LEU A 409 -8.33 -13.95 -7.05
N GLU A 410 -9.41 -13.22 -6.75
CA GLU A 410 -9.75 -12.75 -5.42
C GLU A 410 -9.99 -13.90 -4.44
N ASP A 411 -10.75 -14.92 -4.84
CA ASP A 411 -11.01 -16.11 -4.04
C ASP A 411 -9.71 -16.85 -3.73
N PHE A 412 -8.84 -17.03 -4.73
CA PHE A 412 -7.53 -17.64 -4.54
C PHE A 412 -6.66 -16.86 -3.54
N VAL A 413 -6.59 -15.54 -3.68
CA VAL A 413 -5.80 -14.67 -2.80
C VAL A 413 -6.29 -14.78 -1.36
N SER A 414 -7.60 -14.70 -1.14
CA SER A 414 -8.21 -14.84 0.19
C SER A 414 -7.96 -16.23 0.79
N ASN A 415 -8.12 -17.30 0.01
CA ASN A 415 -7.86 -18.66 0.46
C ASN A 415 -6.39 -18.86 0.84
N PHE A 416 -5.45 -18.35 0.02
CA PHE A 416 -4.03 -18.41 0.32
C PHE A 416 -3.70 -17.73 1.65
N TRP A 417 -4.15 -16.49 1.87
CA TRP A 417 -3.84 -15.74 3.09
C TRP A 417 -4.50 -16.36 4.34
N ASN A 418 -5.72 -16.87 4.22
CA ASN A 418 -6.34 -17.66 5.29
C ASN A 418 -5.50 -18.89 5.67
N ALA A 419 -5.08 -19.66 4.67
CA ALA A 419 -4.28 -20.86 4.87
C ALA A 419 -2.90 -20.52 5.47
N LEU A 420 -2.24 -19.46 5.00
CA LEU A 420 -0.99 -18.97 5.57
C LEU A 420 -1.16 -18.51 7.02
N ASN A 421 -2.21 -17.77 7.34
CA ASN A 421 -2.47 -17.30 8.72
C ASN A 421 -2.73 -18.47 9.67
N SER A 422 -3.55 -19.43 9.24
CA SER A 422 -3.80 -20.66 10.02
C SER A 422 -2.50 -21.45 10.23
N PHE A 423 -1.65 -21.54 9.20
CA PHE A 423 -0.36 -22.19 9.29
C PHE A 423 0.60 -21.46 10.27
N CYS A 424 0.66 -20.14 10.21
CA CYS A 424 1.45 -19.33 11.15
C CYS A 424 0.96 -19.51 12.59
N GLN A 425 -0.36 -19.55 12.79
CA GLN A 425 -0.95 -19.79 14.11
C GLN A 425 -0.57 -21.16 14.67
N LYS A 426 -0.61 -22.23 13.86
CA LYS A 426 -0.14 -23.57 14.26
C LYS A 426 1.34 -23.57 14.64
N ILE A 427 2.18 -22.82 13.92
CA ILE A 427 3.61 -22.66 14.25
C ILE A 427 3.77 -21.96 15.60
N ILE A 428 3.02 -20.89 15.86
CA ILE A 428 3.06 -20.15 17.14
C ILE A 428 2.62 -21.05 18.30
N GLU A 429 1.48 -21.72 18.17
CA GLU A 429 0.94 -22.63 19.20
C GLU A 429 1.94 -23.74 19.53
N LYS A 430 2.43 -24.44 18.50
CA LYS A 430 3.37 -25.55 18.70
C LYS A 430 4.74 -25.06 19.18
N GLY A 431 5.18 -23.93 18.67
CA GLY A 431 6.44 -23.29 19.04
C GLY A 431 6.44 -22.82 20.49
N THR A 432 5.33 -22.25 20.96
CA THR A 432 5.13 -21.84 22.36
C THR A 432 5.17 -23.03 23.29
N GLU A 433 4.39 -24.08 23.00
CA GLU A 433 4.38 -25.35 23.74
C GLU A 433 5.81 -25.94 23.88
N LEU A 434 6.58 -25.90 22.79
CA LEU A 434 7.95 -26.41 22.79
C LEU A 434 8.94 -25.50 23.52
N ARG A 435 8.78 -24.17 23.45
CA ARG A 435 9.63 -23.20 24.15
C ARG A 435 9.42 -23.27 25.67
N GLU A 436 8.19 -23.53 26.12
CA GLU A 436 7.90 -23.80 27.54
C GLU A 436 8.58 -25.06 28.04
N LYS A 437 8.61 -26.12 27.23
CA LYS A 437 9.25 -27.40 27.58
C LYS A 437 10.77 -27.36 27.46
N TYR A 438 11.28 -26.59 26.50
CA TYR A 438 12.70 -26.46 26.17
C TYR A 438 13.03 -24.98 26.03
N PRO A 439 13.59 -24.34 27.06
CA PRO A 439 13.89 -22.90 27.04
C PRO A 439 14.79 -22.47 25.87
N THR A 440 15.66 -23.37 25.39
CA THR A 440 16.56 -23.09 24.27
C THR A 440 16.38 -24.06 23.11
N LYS A 441 16.64 -23.55 21.90
CA LYS A 441 16.73 -24.35 20.68
C LYS A 441 17.72 -25.51 20.80
N LYS A 442 18.83 -25.29 21.53
CA LYS A 442 19.87 -26.30 21.76
C LYS A 442 19.35 -27.47 22.60
N GLU A 443 18.60 -27.20 23.66
CA GLU A 443 17.98 -28.24 24.50
C GLU A 443 16.94 -29.04 23.74
N TYR A 444 16.12 -28.37 22.92
CA TYR A 444 15.16 -29.02 22.04
C TYR A 444 15.84 -30.07 21.14
N PHE A 445 16.98 -29.74 20.52
CA PHE A 445 17.74 -30.67 19.68
C PHE A 445 18.50 -31.75 20.46
N ALA A 446 18.96 -31.45 21.68
CA ALA A 446 19.74 -32.38 22.50
C ALA A 446 18.94 -33.60 22.98
N GLN A 447 17.61 -33.48 23.09
CA GLN A 447 16.72 -34.54 23.58
C GLN A 447 16.43 -35.64 22.54
N GLY A 448 17.10 -35.64 21.39
CA GLY A 448 16.90 -36.66 20.36
C GLY A 448 15.50 -36.63 19.73
N VAL A 449 14.74 -35.55 19.95
CA VAL A 449 13.49 -35.28 19.22
C VAL A 449 13.88 -35.00 17.78
N LEU A 450 13.92 -36.06 16.95
CA LEU A 450 13.97 -35.94 15.50
C LEU A 450 12.89 -34.89 15.13
N PRO A 451 13.26 -33.79 14.44
CA PRO A 451 12.41 -32.62 14.34
C PRO A 451 11.10 -32.98 13.64
N LEU A 452 10.04 -33.29 14.41
CA LEU A 452 8.72 -33.79 13.97
C LEU A 452 8.72 -34.74 12.73
N GLN A 453 9.84 -35.40 12.43
CA GLN A 453 10.25 -35.71 11.05
C GLN A 453 9.66 -37.04 10.54
N LYS A 454 9.04 -37.82 11.42
CA LYS A 454 8.44 -39.10 11.07
C LYS A 454 6.93 -39.02 10.82
N GLU A 455 6.25 -37.96 11.26
CA GLU A 455 4.78 -37.84 11.17
C GLU A 455 4.30 -36.50 10.61
N THR A 456 5.15 -35.48 10.46
CA THR A 456 4.76 -34.16 9.93
C THR A 456 5.59 -33.73 8.73
N ASN A 457 5.04 -32.80 7.94
CA ASN A 457 5.70 -32.19 6.80
C ASN A 457 7.05 -31.55 7.20
N LYS A 458 8.13 -31.87 6.48
CA LYS A 458 9.49 -31.35 6.72
C LYS A 458 9.53 -29.83 6.87
N LEU A 459 8.79 -29.11 6.04
CA LEU A 459 8.80 -27.65 6.02
C LEU A 459 8.10 -27.06 7.26
N TYR A 460 7.00 -27.66 7.72
CA TYR A 460 6.37 -27.31 8.99
C TYR A 460 7.35 -27.46 10.17
N SER A 461 8.05 -28.59 10.22
CA SER A 461 9.03 -28.82 11.29
C SER A 461 10.17 -27.79 11.28
N GLU A 462 10.67 -27.43 10.09
CA GLU A 462 11.68 -26.37 9.96
C GLU A 462 11.18 -25.01 10.47
N PHE A 463 9.90 -24.67 10.26
CA PHE A 463 9.33 -23.43 10.77
C PHE A 463 9.12 -23.46 12.29
N VAL A 464 8.62 -24.55 12.85
CA VAL A 464 8.48 -24.74 14.31
C VAL A 464 9.85 -24.66 15.00
N SER A 465 10.90 -25.23 14.40
CA SER A 465 12.26 -25.07 14.92
C SER A 465 12.79 -23.64 14.78
N GLY A 466 12.45 -22.95 13.70
CA GLY A 466 12.79 -21.54 13.49
C GLY A 466 12.14 -20.61 14.51
N TYR A 467 10.92 -20.93 14.95
CA TYR A 467 10.17 -20.15 15.92
C TYR A 467 10.93 -19.91 17.23
N PHE A 468 11.84 -20.80 17.66
CA PHE A 468 12.67 -20.56 18.85
C PHE A 468 13.47 -19.25 18.81
N ASP A 469 13.74 -18.73 17.61
CA ASP A 469 14.51 -17.51 17.40
C ASP A 469 13.61 -16.31 17.01
N TRP A 470 12.28 -16.47 17.02
CA TRP A 470 11.32 -15.47 16.52
C TRP A 470 10.36 -14.98 17.60
N GLU A 471 9.88 -13.76 17.44
CA GLU A 471 8.71 -13.22 18.14
C GLU A 471 7.44 -13.54 17.35
N ASP A 472 6.28 -13.59 18.03
CA ASP A 472 5.00 -14.00 17.43
C ASP A 472 4.59 -13.13 16.24
N ASP A 473 4.80 -11.82 16.34
CA ASP A 473 4.52 -10.84 15.30
C ASP A 473 5.43 -10.99 14.07
N LYS A 474 6.57 -11.70 14.21
CA LYS A 474 7.52 -11.97 13.13
C LYS A 474 7.28 -13.28 12.39
N VAL A 475 6.44 -14.18 12.90
CA VAL A 475 6.27 -15.52 12.30
C VAL A 475 5.82 -15.44 10.84
N GLN A 476 4.80 -14.63 10.53
CA GLN A 476 4.31 -14.49 9.15
C GLN A 476 5.38 -13.96 8.20
N GLU A 477 6.13 -12.92 8.60
CA GLU A 477 7.25 -12.34 7.84
C GLU A 477 8.32 -13.40 7.52
N LYS A 478 8.70 -14.20 8.52
CA LYS A 478 9.71 -15.26 8.38
C LYS A 478 9.23 -16.41 7.50
N VAL A 479 7.97 -16.81 7.64
CA VAL A 479 7.35 -17.83 6.78
C VAL A 479 7.33 -17.35 5.33
N LEU A 480 6.79 -16.16 5.06
CA LEU A 480 6.76 -15.57 3.71
C LEU A 480 8.14 -15.45 3.09
N THR A 481 9.12 -14.90 3.82
CA THR A 481 10.50 -14.73 3.34
C THR A 481 11.09 -16.07 2.89
N LYS A 482 10.84 -17.14 3.63
CA LYS A 482 11.35 -18.47 3.30
C LYS A 482 10.61 -19.10 2.11
N LEU A 483 9.30 -18.89 2.00
CA LEU A 483 8.51 -19.31 0.84
C LEU A 483 8.98 -18.60 -0.44
N ILE A 484 9.20 -17.29 -0.37
CA ILE A 484 9.75 -16.48 -1.47
C ILE A 484 11.10 -17.03 -1.90
N LYS A 485 12.06 -17.21 -0.96
CA LYS A 485 13.39 -17.76 -1.26
C LYS A 485 13.36 -19.16 -1.89
N LYS A 486 12.34 -19.98 -1.58
CA LYS A 486 12.16 -21.31 -2.20
C LYS A 486 11.62 -21.22 -3.64
N LEU A 487 10.74 -20.26 -3.90
CA LEU A 487 10.15 -20.08 -5.24
C LEU A 487 11.02 -19.25 -6.18
N GLU A 488 11.79 -18.31 -5.63
CA GLU A 488 12.63 -17.36 -6.36
C GLU A 488 13.58 -18.02 -7.38
N PRO A 489 14.33 -19.10 -7.09
CA PRO A 489 15.18 -19.76 -8.07
C PRO A 489 14.39 -20.30 -9.26
N THR A 490 13.16 -20.76 -9.03
CA THR A 490 12.32 -21.31 -10.10
C THR A 490 11.79 -20.22 -11.00
N VAL A 491 11.39 -19.08 -10.41
CA VAL A 491 10.98 -17.87 -11.15
C VAL A 491 12.16 -17.28 -11.93
N ASN A 492 13.33 -17.12 -11.29
CA ASN A 492 14.51 -16.48 -11.89
C ASN A 492 15.17 -17.33 -12.97
N THR A 493 15.13 -18.66 -12.89
CA THR A 493 15.70 -19.54 -13.92
C THR A 493 14.80 -19.77 -15.13
N LYS A 494 13.64 -19.08 -15.20
CA LYS A 494 12.64 -19.19 -16.29
C LYS A 494 12.17 -20.63 -16.52
N LYS A 495 12.37 -21.52 -15.55
CA LYS A 495 11.86 -22.89 -15.59
C LYS A 495 10.45 -22.87 -15.01
N LYS A 496 9.55 -23.73 -15.51
CA LYS A 496 8.31 -23.98 -14.79
C LYS A 496 8.66 -24.30 -13.34
N VAL A 497 8.05 -23.56 -12.39
CA VAL A 497 7.26 -24.19 -11.33
C VAL A 497 7.44 -25.69 -11.24
N LYS A 498 8.55 -26.24 -10.70
CA LYS A 498 8.56 -27.70 -10.58
C LYS A 498 7.41 -28.03 -9.63
N ASN A 499 6.48 -28.86 -10.08
CA ASN A 499 5.24 -29.16 -9.33
C ASN A 499 5.51 -29.51 -7.87
N ASN A 500 6.68 -30.07 -7.56
CA ASN A 500 7.10 -30.40 -6.19
C ASN A 500 7.19 -29.18 -5.25
N VAL A 501 7.64 -27.99 -5.68
CA VAL A 501 7.74 -26.83 -4.78
C VAL A 501 6.35 -26.28 -4.44
N LEU A 502 5.47 -26.16 -5.44
CA LEU A 502 4.08 -25.77 -5.21
C LEU A 502 3.33 -26.84 -4.40
N GLN A 503 3.62 -28.11 -4.63
CA GLN A 503 3.08 -29.22 -3.85
C GLN A 503 3.56 -29.17 -2.39
N GLU A 504 4.84 -28.91 -2.12
CA GLU A 504 5.36 -28.72 -0.75
C GLU A 504 4.61 -27.59 -0.02
N ILE A 505 4.35 -26.48 -0.70
CA ILE A 505 3.58 -25.35 -0.14
C ILE A 505 2.12 -25.76 0.13
N ARG A 506 1.48 -26.43 -0.83
CA ARG A 506 0.12 -26.96 -0.69
C ARG A 506 0.00 -27.94 0.47
N GLU A 507 0.94 -28.88 0.59
CA GLU A 507 1.01 -29.87 1.67
C GLU A 507 1.23 -29.24 3.05
N CYS A 508 1.88 -28.07 3.12
CA CYS A 508 2.07 -27.36 4.38
C CYS A 508 0.84 -26.58 4.83
N MET A 509 0.13 -25.97 3.88
CA MET A 509 -0.96 -25.04 4.19
C MET A 509 -2.32 -25.71 4.36
N GLU A 510 -2.38 -27.05 4.35
CA GLU A 510 -3.58 -27.92 4.45
C GLU A 510 -4.68 -27.68 3.39
N GLN A 511 -4.89 -26.47 2.87
CA GLN A 511 -5.92 -26.10 1.90
C GLN A 511 -5.56 -24.84 1.10
N VAL A 512 -4.68 -24.92 0.10
CA VAL A 512 -4.63 -23.88 -0.94
C VAL A 512 -5.28 -24.43 -2.21
N THR A 513 -6.43 -23.87 -2.57
CA THR A 513 -7.18 -24.25 -3.77
C THR A 513 -6.36 -24.00 -5.03
N GLU A 514 -6.49 -24.87 -6.01
CA GLU A 514 -5.88 -24.69 -7.32
C GLU A 514 -6.59 -23.56 -8.06
N ILE A 515 -5.80 -22.59 -8.53
CA ILE A 515 -6.32 -21.53 -9.41
C ILE A 515 -6.39 -22.07 -10.83
N LYS A 516 -7.52 -21.90 -11.52
CA LYS A 516 -7.77 -22.38 -12.89
C LYS A 516 -7.92 -21.21 -13.85
N LEU A 517 -7.05 -20.21 -13.66
CA LEU A 517 -7.05 -19.01 -14.46
C LEU A 517 -6.32 -19.26 -15.79
N ASN A 518 -7.07 -19.31 -16.90
CA ASN A 518 -6.52 -19.31 -18.26
C ASN A 518 -6.22 -17.86 -18.68
N ILE A 519 -4.99 -17.36 -18.56
CA ILE A 519 -4.72 -15.90 -18.69
C ILE A 519 -3.65 -15.51 -19.73
N PHE A 520 -4.04 -14.46 -20.49
CA PHE A 520 -3.41 -13.53 -21.44
C PHE A 520 -1.98 -13.68 -21.96
N GLU A 521 -1.80 -13.29 -23.23
CA GLU A 521 -0.50 -13.01 -23.88
C GLU A 521 0.12 -11.65 -23.46
N SER A 522 1.11 -11.65 -22.56
CA SER A 522 2.06 -10.59 -22.19
C SER A 522 2.93 -10.14 -23.37
N LYS A 523 3.13 -8.82 -23.48
CA LYS A 523 4.02 -8.16 -24.45
C LYS A 523 5.38 -7.75 -23.85
N TYR A 524 5.72 -8.29 -22.68
CA TYR A 524 6.92 -7.93 -21.89
C TYR A 524 8.20 -7.70 -22.71
N LEU A 525 8.57 -8.62 -23.62
CA LEU A 525 9.82 -8.50 -24.39
C LEU A 525 9.82 -7.30 -25.35
N GLU A 526 8.67 -7.00 -25.96
CA GLU A 526 8.51 -5.87 -26.87
C GLU A 526 8.61 -4.55 -26.10
N GLU A 527 7.93 -4.47 -24.95
CA GLU A 527 7.91 -3.29 -24.07
C GLU A 527 9.28 -3.04 -23.40
N LYS A 528 9.98 -4.09 -22.98
CA LYS A 528 11.34 -3.98 -22.43
C LYS A 528 12.32 -3.41 -23.46
N LYS A 529 12.28 -3.90 -24.70
CA LYS A 529 13.14 -3.41 -25.77
C LYS A 529 12.89 -1.92 -26.05
N ARG A 530 11.61 -1.52 -26.10
CA ARG A 530 11.19 -0.14 -26.33
C ARG A 530 11.66 0.79 -25.20
N TYR A 531 11.69 0.30 -23.96
CA TYR A 531 12.26 1.02 -22.82
C TYR A 531 13.77 1.22 -22.92
N ASP A 532 14.53 0.16 -23.25
CA ASP A 532 15.99 0.25 -23.41
C ASP A 532 16.37 1.26 -24.51
N GLU A 533 15.61 1.28 -25.61
CA GLU A 533 15.75 2.29 -26.67
C GLU A 533 15.43 3.71 -26.18
N THR A 534 14.38 3.87 -25.36
CA THR A 534 14.01 5.16 -24.76
C THR A 534 15.07 5.65 -23.78
N LEU A 535 15.63 4.77 -22.94
CA LEU A 535 16.74 5.10 -22.03
C LEU A 535 17.98 5.55 -22.79
N LYS A 536 18.30 4.86 -23.90
CA LYS A 536 19.41 5.25 -24.77
C LYS A 536 19.21 6.66 -25.32
N LEU A 537 18.02 6.96 -25.85
CA LEU A 537 17.66 8.29 -26.34
C LEU A 537 17.74 9.37 -25.24
N ARG A 538 17.23 9.08 -24.03
CA ARG A 538 17.30 10.03 -22.90
C ARG A 538 18.75 10.33 -22.49
N ARG A 539 19.61 9.31 -22.45
CA ARG A 539 21.05 9.49 -22.17
C ARG A 539 21.74 10.33 -23.25
N GLU A 540 21.41 10.09 -24.51
CA GLU A 540 21.91 10.90 -25.64
C GLU A 540 21.44 12.36 -25.55
N GLN A 541 20.19 12.61 -25.16
CA GLN A 541 19.63 13.96 -24.97
C GLN A 541 20.22 14.69 -23.76
N GLN A 542 20.45 14.01 -22.63
CA GLN A 542 21.11 14.61 -21.46
C GLN A 542 22.58 14.90 -21.71
N SER A 543 23.27 14.08 -22.51
CA SER A 543 24.67 14.34 -22.91
C SER A 543 24.82 15.56 -23.82
N SER A 544 23.76 15.94 -24.54
CA SER A 544 23.74 17.09 -25.46
C SER A 544 23.18 18.37 -24.84
N SER A 545 22.63 18.31 -23.62
CA SER A 545 22.00 19.44 -22.92
C SER A 545 22.65 19.80 -21.58
N ARG A 546 23.83 19.25 -21.27
CA ARG A 546 24.58 19.56 -20.03
C ARG A 546 24.94 21.06 -20.01
N PRO A 547 24.39 21.88 -19.10
CA PRO A 547 25.00 23.15 -18.76
C PRO A 547 26.31 22.82 -18.01
N GLN A 548 27.41 23.47 -18.37
CA GLN A 548 28.63 23.47 -17.56
C GLN A 548 28.35 24.14 -16.22
N ILE A 549 27.88 23.37 -15.24
CA ILE A 549 27.91 23.73 -13.82
C ILE A 549 28.35 22.44 -13.12
N TYR A 550 29.36 22.56 -12.25
CA TYR A 550 30.21 21.49 -11.69
C TYR A 550 31.41 21.07 -12.56
N ASP A 551 32.37 22.00 -12.66
CA ASP A 551 33.82 21.70 -12.68
C ASP A 551 34.54 22.95 -12.14
N ALA A 552 34.62 23.07 -10.83
CA ALA A 552 35.48 24.05 -10.16
C ALA A 552 35.80 23.54 -8.75
N GLU A 553 36.58 22.46 -8.67
CA GLU A 553 37.36 22.11 -7.47
C GLU A 553 38.37 21.02 -7.84
N GLU A 554 39.34 21.38 -8.70
CA GLU A 554 40.66 20.73 -8.75
C GLU A 554 41.58 21.62 -9.62
N GLN A 555 42.22 22.61 -8.98
CA GLN A 555 43.51 23.25 -9.32
C GLN A 555 43.57 24.68 -8.75
N GLU A 556 43.97 24.81 -7.48
CA GLU A 556 45.17 25.52 -6.98
C GLU A 556 45.22 25.51 -5.46
#